data_AF-A0A6N4UR89-F1
#
_entry.id   AF-A0A6N4UR89-F1
#
_cell.length_a   1.000
_cell.length_b   1.000
_cell.length_c   1.000
_cell.angle_alpha   90.00
_cell.angle_beta   90.00
_cell.angle_gamma   90.00
#
_symmetry.space_group_name_H-M   'P 1'
#
loop_
_entity.id
_entity.type
_entity.pdbx_description
1 polymer ?
#
loop_
_entity_poly.entity_id
_entity_poly.type
_entity_poly.pdbx_seq_one_letter_code
_entity_poly.pdbx_strand_id
1 'polypeptide(L)'
;MSQTIHHRLHILEAADWKDGIITLLEPRSPYQPWRYAFGESRPGDYAIVVLGTDPVSVVTRLARIDHEGGLGGAVLGLHGADLVDLATLAMVLDLSDAFVSWRLDDDDAERVILAIHESPVYGGPENRWGHSSVAAARNLLNFDGDCHGCGAPIDLSEADARDLVHIHTVDPLPRWHPDPPIRTPDSPRVRGPFRAAVRSAAKDWPAVICRRCRDRMRDGNFRSFIDFKYAQNPDCPQCGGQRTQTIQYGMPADPESWGPWLHIGGCCPSDEKWWCTVCDHAWW
;
A
#
# COMPACT_ATOMS: atom_id res chain seq x y z
N MET A 1 -12.93 -42.71 -13.98
CA MET A 1 -12.73 -42.35 -12.56
C MET A 1 -12.06 -41.01 -12.55
N SER A 2 -12.81 -39.93 -12.35
CA SER A 2 -12.23 -38.59 -12.21
C SER A 2 -11.58 -38.52 -10.83
N GLN A 3 -10.28 -38.22 -10.77
CA GLN A 3 -9.64 -37.85 -9.51
C GLN A 3 -10.33 -36.57 -9.02
N THR A 4 -11.03 -36.63 -7.90
CA THR A 4 -11.42 -35.45 -7.15
C THR A 4 -10.13 -34.74 -6.74
N ILE A 5 -9.90 -33.54 -7.26
CA ILE A 5 -8.79 -32.71 -6.83
C ILE A 5 -9.18 -32.19 -5.45
N HIS A 6 -8.51 -32.70 -4.42
CA HIS A 6 -8.69 -32.19 -3.06
C HIS A 6 -7.92 -30.89 -2.93
N HIS A 7 -8.65 -29.77 -2.86
CA HIS A 7 -8.06 -28.46 -2.61
C HIS A 7 -7.74 -28.33 -1.12
N ARG A 8 -6.51 -27.93 -0.81
CA ARG A 8 -6.05 -27.67 0.56
C ARG A 8 -5.49 -26.26 0.61
N LEU A 9 -5.97 -25.48 1.57
CA LEU A 9 -5.52 -24.12 1.79
C LEU A 9 -5.09 -23.95 3.24
N HIS A 10 -3.80 -23.70 3.44
CA HIS A 10 -3.22 -23.51 4.77
C HIS A 10 -3.26 -22.03 5.17
N ILE A 11 -3.22 -21.76 6.48
CA ILE A 11 -3.20 -20.40 7.00
C ILE A 11 -1.84 -20.11 7.65
N LEU A 12 -1.19 -19.06 7.16
CA LEU A 12 -0.05 -18.40 7.81
C LEU A 12 -0.56 -17.14 8.50
N GLU A 13 -0.36 -17.02 9.80
CA GLU A 13 -0.82 -15.87 10.58
C GLU A 13 0.35 -15.14 11.21
N ALA A 14 0.44 -13.82 11.02
CA ALA A 14 1.28 -12.94 11.83
C ALA A 14 0.40 -12.13 12.78
N ALA A 15 0.45 -12.44 14.08
CA ALA A 15 -0.34 -11.73 15.08
C ALA A 15 0.05 -10.25 15.16
N ASP A 16 1.34 -9.95 14.97
CA ASP A 16 1.79 -8.58 14.74
C ASP A 16 1.92 -8.33 13.23
N TRP A 17 0.97 -7.57 12.68
CA TRP A 17 0.92 -7.29 11.25
C TRP A 17 2.18 -6.59 10.73
N LYS A 18 2.82 -5.75 11.54
CA LYS A 18 3.93 -4.91 11.09
C LYS A 18 5.18 -5.75 10.93
N ASP A 19 5.46 -6.63 11.87
CA ASP A 19 6.54 -7.60 11.76
C ASP A 19 6.26 -8.57 10.61
N GLY A 20 5.00 -9.01 10.47
CA GLY A 20 4.53 -9.80 9.31
C GLY A 20 4.91 -9.15 7.98
N ILE A 21 4.51 -7.90 7.74
CA ILE A 21 4.82 -7.20 6.50
C ILE A 21 6.33 -6.96 6.33
N ILE A 22 7.06 -6.62 7.39
CA ILE A 22 8.53 -6.46 7.29
C ILE A 22 9.17 -7.76 6.80
N THR A 23 8.80 -8.91 7.34
CA THR A 23 9.34 -10.21 6.89
C THR A 23 8.87 -10.63 5.49
N LEU A 24 7.73 -10.13 5.02
CA LEU A 24 7.30 -10.28 3.62
C LEU A 24 8.21 -9.47 2.68
N LEU A 25 8.52 -8.22 3.04
CA LEU A 25 9.32 -7.30 2.22
C LEU A 25 10.82 -7.59 2.26
N GLU A 26 11.34 -7.98 3.41
CA GLU A 26 12.74 -8.35 3.63
C GLU A 26 12.80 -9.72 4.34
N PRO A 27 12.87 -10.82 3.57
CA PRO A 27 12.90 -12.18 4.12
C PRO A 27 14.09 -12.48 5.02
N ARG A 28 15.15 -11.66 5.00
CA ARG A 28 16.32 -11.81 5.90
C ARG A 28 16.13 -11.11 7.24
N SER A 29 15.00 -10.44 7.46
CA SER A 29 14.68 -9.79 8.73
C SER A 29 14.72 -10.81 9.88
N PRO A 30 15.23 -10.44 11.07
CA PRO A 30 15.31 -11.34 12.21
C PRO A 30 13.94 -11.62 12.86
N TYR A 31 12.89 -10.91 12.46
CA TYR A 31 11.55 -11.13 12.99
C TYR A 31 11.01 -12.52 12.60
N GLN A 32 10.35 -13.18 13.54
CA GLN A 32 9.71 -14.49 13.34
C GLN A 32 8.23 -14.41 13.75
N PRO A 33 7.41 -13.63 13.01
CA PRO A 33 6.03 -13.35 13.42
C PRO A 33 5.06 -14.49 13.09
N TRP A 34 5.49 -15.45 12.27
CA TRP A 34 4.63 -16.43 11.63
C TRP A 34 4.22 -17.55 12.58
N ARG A 35 2.91 -17.73 12.69
CA ARG A 35 2.24 -18.87 13.30
C ARG A 35 1.55 -19.65 12.20
N TYR A 36 1.71 -20.97 12.22
CA TYR A 36 1.15 -21.86 11.22
C TYR A 36 1.03 -23.26 11.79
N ALA A 37 0.13 -24.07 11.23
CA ALA A 37 0.01 -25.49 11.53
C ALA A 37 -0.02 -26.29 10.23
N PHE A 38 1.15 -26.47 9.61
CA PHE A 38 1.24 -27.10 8.29
C PHE A 38 0.91 -28.60 8.29
N GLY A 39 1.00 -29.30 9.43
CA GLY A 39 0.53 -30.69 9.56
C GLY A 39 0.89 -31.59 8.37
N GLU A 40 -0.13 -32.00 7.60
CA GLU A 40 -0.03 -32.80 6.36
C GLU A 40 0.18 -31.99 5.06
N SER A 41 0.84 -30.84 5.13
CA SER A 41 1.11 -30.00 3.95
C SER A 41 1.91 -30.74 2.90
N ARG A 42 1.58 -30.53 1.63
CA ARG A 42 2.34 -31.06 0.49
C ARG A 42 2.93 -29.91 -0.34
N PRO A 43 4.09 -30.14 -0.97
CA PRO A 43 4.61 -29.21 -1.97
C PRO A 43 3.58 -28.94 -3.04
N GLY A 44 3.35 -27.67 -3.33
CA GLY A 44 2.33 -27.23 -4.27
C GLY A 44 0.98 -26.89 -3.66
N ASP A 45 0.72 -27.20 -2.39
CA ASP A 45 -0.43 -26.68 -1.66
C ASP A 45 -0.38 -25.15 -1.60
N TYR A 46 -1.55 -24.51 -1.48
CA TYR A 46 -1.63 -23.06 -1.30
C TYR A 46 -1.70 -22.70 0.17
N ALA A 47 -1.27 -21.48 0.49
CA ALA A 47 -1.51 -20.87 1.77
C ALA A 47 -1.97 -19.41 1.63
N ILE A 48 -2.86 -18.97 2.52
CA ILE A 48 -3.18 -17.56 2.69
C ILE A 48 -2.33 -16.95 3.80
N VAL A 49 -2.04 -15.67 3.66
CA VAL A 49 -1.35 -14.89 4.70
C VAL A 49 -2.35 -13.98 5.39
N VAL A 50 -2.51 -14.18 6.70
CA VAL A 50 -3.36 -13.42 7.60
C VAL A 50 -2.47 -12.53 8.47
N LEU A 51 -2.85 -11.27 8.59
CA LEU A 51 -2.17 -10.27 9.41
C LEU A 51 -3.12 -9.81 10.51
N GLY A 52 -2.63 -9.76 11.75
CA GLY A 52 -3.32 -9.27 12.95
C GLY A 52 -3.49 -7.74 12.95
N THR A 53 -4.02 -7.21 11.87
CA THR A 53 -4.54 -5.84 11.77
C THR A 53 -5.90 -5.72 12.47
N ASP A 54 -6.42 -4.51 12.52
CA ASP A 54 -7.73 -4.14 13.06
C ASP A 54 -8.48 -3.36 11.97
N PRO A 55 -9.45 -3.99 11.28
CA PRO A 55 -9.83 -5.40 11.44
C PRO A 55 -8.78 -6.36 10.84
N VAL A 56 -8.81 -7.65 11.23
CA VAL A 56 -7.85 -8.68 10.76
C VAL A 56 -7.92 -8.80 9.24
N SER A 57 -6.77 -8.83 8.56
CA SER A 57 -6.71 -8.78 7.10
C SER A 57 -5.98 -9.96 6.47
N VAL A 58 -6.39 -10.33 5.25
CA VAL A 58 -5.77 -11.33 4.39
C VAL A 58 -5.04 -10.64 3.25
N VAL A 59 -3.82 -11.09 2.94
CA VAL A 59 -3.09 -10.65 1.75
C VAL A 59 -3.76 -11.21 0.50
N THR A 60 -4.02 -10.37 -0.50
CA THR A 60 -4.70 -10.73 -1.77
C THR A 60 -3.79 -11.48 -2.76
N ARG A 61 -2.86 -12.27 -2.23
CA ARG A 61 -1.94 -13.14 -2.96
C ARG A 61 -1.80 -14.46 -2.22
N LEU A 62 -1.85 -15.55 -2.96
CA LEU A 62 -1.65 -16.89 -2.43
C LEU A 62 -0.16 -17.19 -2.35
N ALA A 63 0.28 -17.67 -1.20
CA ALA A 63 1.58 -18.29 -1.06
C ALA A 63 1.50 -19.73 -1.55
N ARG A 64 2.62 -20.27 -2.05
CA ARG A 64 2.74 -21.66 -2.44
C ARG A 64 3.69 -22.37 -1.50
N ILE A 65 3.28 -23.51 -0.97
CA ILE A 65 4.13 -24.35 -0.12
C ILE A 65 5.21 -25.01 -0.99
N ASP A 66 6.46 -24.84 -0.60
CA ASP A 66 7.66 -25.39 -1.23
C ASP A 66 8.70 -25.74 -0.16
N HIS A 67 9.57 -26.71 -0.46
CA HIS A 67 10.58 -27.20 0.47
C HIS A 67 11.61 -26.14 0.89
N GLU A 68 11.74 -25.05 0.13
CA GLU A 68 12.72 -23.98 0.33
C GLU A 68 12.11 -22.63 0.74
N GLY A 69 10.79 -22.55 0.97
CA GLY A 69 10.11 -21.27 1.21
C GLY A 69 10.49 -20.58 2.52
N GLY A 70 10.79 -19.27 2.47
CA GLY A 70 11.18 -18.46 3.64
C GLY A 70 10.06 -18.23 4.67
N LEU A 71 8.79 -18.36 4.29
CA LEU A 71 7.63 -18.21 5.17
C LEU A 71 7.24 -19.57 5.78
N GLY A 72 8.16 -20.17 6.55
CA GLY A 72 7.94 -21.50 7.15
C GLY A 72 7.79 -22.63 6.10
N GLY A 73 8.34 -22.45 4.90
CA GLY A 73 8.16 -23.34 3.75
C GLY A 73 7.18 -22.82 2.70
N ALA A 74 6.77 -21.54 2.73
CA ALA A 74 5.94 -20.95 1.67
C ALA A 74 6.65 -19.81 0.93
N VAL A 75 6.35 -19.67 -0.36
CA VAL A 75 6.85 -18.61 -1.26
C VAL A 75 5.68 -17.73 -1.71
N LEU A 76 5.84 -16.42 -1.58
CA LEU A 76 4.81 -15.44 -1.93
C LEU A 76 5.38 -14.33 -2.82
N GLY A 77 4.76 -14.09 -3.97
CA GLY A 77 5.04 -12.91 -4.80
C GLY A 77 4.18 -11.72 -4.38
N LEU A 78 4.81 -10.62 -3.97
CA LEU A 78 4.09 -9.44 -3.46
C LEU A 78 3.65 -8.44 -4.54
N HIS A 79 3.99 -8.69 -5.81
CA HIS A 79 3.66 -7.75 -6.87
C HIS A 79 2.13 -7.56 -6.99
N GLY A 80 1.68 -6.32 -6.78
CA GLY A 80 0.26 -5.95 -6.76
C GLY A 80 -0.54 -6.54 -5.61
N ALA A 81 0.11 -6.96 -4.52
CA ALA A 81 -0.57 -7.42 -3.32
C ALA A 81 -1.28 -6.25 -2.62
N ASP A 82 -2.45 -6.54 -2.06
CA ASP A 82 -3.24 -5.65 -1.20
C ASP A 82 -3.77 -6.47 -0.02
N LEU A 83 -4.59 -5.86 0.82
CA LEU A 83 -5.20 -6.46 1.99
C LEU A 83 -6.73 -6.39 1.89
N VAL A 84 -7.39 -7.48 2.26
CA VAL A 84 -8.86 -7.54 2.42
C VAL A 84 -9.19 -7.92 3.86
N ASP A 85 -10.28 -7.39 4.40
CA ASP A 85 -10.78 -7.77 5.73
C ASP A 85 -11.20 -9.26 5.73
N LEU A 86 -10.65 -10.03 6.68
CA LEU A 86 -10.91 -11.47 6.80
C LEU A 86 -12.39 -11.74 7.08
N ALA A 87 -13.03 -10.91 7.89
CA ALA A 87 -14.43 -11.14 8.23
C ALA A 87 -15.36 -10.92 7.05
N THR A 88 -15.13 -9.84 6.29
CA THR A 88 -15.83 -9.58 5.03
C THR A 88 -15.59 -10.71 4.04
N LEU A 89 -14.35 -11.19 3.90
CA LEU A 89 -14.04 -12.31 3.02
C LEU A 89 -14.81 -13.58 3.42
N ALA A 90 -14.78 -13.93 4.71
CA ALA A 90 -15.48 -15.09 5.24
C ALA A 90 -17.01 -14.99 5.05
N MET A 91 -17.59 -13.81 5.28
CA MET A 91 -19.02 -13.57 5.07
C MET A 91 -19.41 -13.67 3.59
N VAL A 92 -18.62 -13.11 2.69
CA VAL A 92 -18.91 -13.11 1.24
C VAL A 92 -18.78 -14.52 0.65
N LEU A 93 -17.88 -15.34 1.18
CA LEU A 93 -17.62 -16.70 0.71
C LEU A 93 -18.35 -17.79 1.51
N ASP A 94 -19.16 -17.39 2.49
CA ASP A 94 -19.92 -18.27 3.40
C ASP A 94 -19.03 -19.31 4.10
N LEU A 95 -17.88 -18.87 4.62
CA LEU A 95 -16.91 -19.75 5.27
C LEU A 95 -17.29 -19.97 6.73
N SER A 96 -17.67 -21.20 7.08
CA SER A 96 -18.14 -21.54 8.42
C SER A 96 -17.04 -21.50 9.49
N ASP A 97 -15.80 -21.82 9.10
CA ASP A 97 -14.67 -22.09 10.01
C ASP A 97 -13.44 -21.19 9.81
N ALA A 98 -13.57 -20.08 9.06
CA ALA A 98 -12.45 -19.20 8.66
C ALA A 98 -11.64 -18.59 9.83
N PHE A 99 -12.19 -18.60 11.05
CA PHE A 99 -11.60 -17.97 12.22
C PHE A 99 -11.03 -18.94 13.26
N VAL A 100 -11.29 -20.25 13.09
CA VAL A 100 -10.94 -21.26 14.10
C VAL A 100 -10.09 -22.39 13.56
N SER A 101 -10.08 -22.57 12.23
CA SER A 101 -9.24 -23.57 11.58
C SER A 101 -7.92 -22.97 11.09
N TRP A 102 -6.86 -23.77 11.12
CA TRP A 102 -5.56 -23.45 10.48
C TRP A 102 -5.49 -23.91 9.01
N ARG A 103 -6.56 -24.57 8.53
CA ARG A 103 -6.66 -25.14 7.18
C ARG A 103 -8.11 -25.13 6.69
N LEU A 104 -8.31 -24.76 5.44
CA LEU A 104 -9.55 -25.00 4.71
C LEU A 104 -9.32 -26.16 3.74
N ASP A 105 -10.35 -26.99 3.56
CA ASP A 105 -10.31 -28.17 2.71
C ASP A 105 -11.44 -28.10 1.67
N ASP A 106 -11.24 -28.78 0.54
CA ASP A 106 -12.21 -29.00 -0.53
C ASP A 106 -12.90 -27.71 -1.01
N ASP A 107 -14.24 -27.63 -0.94
CA ASP A 107 -15.01 -26.52 -1.50
C ASP A 107 -14.66 -25.16 -0.87
N ASP A 108 -14.41 -25.12 0.44
CA ASP A 108 -14.06 -23.88 1.14
C ASP A 108 -12.67 -23.39 0.71
N ALA A 109 -11.72 -24.30 0.54
CA ALA A 109 -10.41 -23.99 0.00
C ALA A 109 -10.51 -23.47 -1.44
N GLU A 110 -11.30 -24.13 -2.29
CA GLU A 110 -11.50 -23.74 -3.68
C GLU A 110 -12.10 -22.32 -3.79
N ARG A 111 -13.16 -22.02 -3.02
CA ARG A 111 -13.79 -20.68 -3.03
C ARG A 111 -12.80 -19.58 -2.66
N VAL A 112 -11.98 -19.77 -1.63
CA VAL A 112 -10.98 -18.77 -1.23
C VAL A 112 -9.87 -18.65 -2.25
N ILE A 113 -9.37 -19.77 -2.78
CA ILE A 113 -8.33 -19.78 -3.81
C ILE A 113 -8.80 -18.99 -5.02
N LEU A 114 -10.00 -19.28 -5.54
CA LEU A 114 -10.57 -18.57 -6.69
C LEU A 114 -10.78 -17.08 -6.39
N ALA A 115 -11.38 -16.75 -5.24
CA ALA A 115 -11.64 -15.36 -4.86
C ALA A 115 -10.36 -14.51 -4.75
N ILE A 116 -9.28 -15.08 -4.23
CA ILE A 116 -7.99 -14.37 -4.13
C ILE A 116 -7.26 -14.35 -5.47
N HIS A 117 -7.25 -15.45 -6.21
CA HIS A 117 -6.54 -15.55 -7.50
C HIS A 117 -7.16 -14.65 -8.58
N GLU A 118 -8.48 -14.55 -8.61
CA GLU A 118 -9.24 -13.71 -9.54
C GLU A 118 -9.49 -12.29 -9.01
N SER A 119 -8.96 -11.95 -7.83
CA SER A 119 -9.24 -10.67 -7.18
C SER A 119 -8.77 -9.49 -8.04
N PRO A 120 -9.66 -8.52 -8.36
CA PRO A 120 -9.27 -7.29 -9.05
C PRO A 120 -8.64 -6.26 -8.11
N VAL A 121 -8.44 -6.60 -6.82
CA VAL A 121 -7.89 -5.69 -5.82
C VAL A 121 -6.37 -5.66 -5.95
N TYR A 122 -5.88 -4.73 -6.76
CA TYR A 122 -4.45 -4.55 -7.10
C TYR A 122 -3.80 -3.34 -6.41
N GLY A 123 -4.06 -3.09 -5.12
CA GLY A 123 -3.33 -2.04 -4.40
C GLY A 123 -3.69 -0.63 -4.86
N GLY A 124 -4.97 -0.37 -5.19
CA GLY A 124 -5.43 0.95 -5.66
C GLY A 124 -5.05 2.05 -4.66
N PRO A 125 -4.62 3.24 -5.12
CA PRO A 125 -4.13 4.29 -4.25
C PRO A 125 -5.13 4.63 -3.15
N GLU A 126 -6.42 4.74 -3.46
CA GLU A 126 -7.50 5.04 -2.51
C GLU A 126 -7.55 4.13 -1.27
N ASN A 127 -7.09 2.88 -1.38
CA ASN A 127 -7.10 1.92 -0.27
C ASN A 127 -6.09 2.26 0.83
N ARG A 128 -5.16 3.19 0.57
CA ARG A 128 -4.10 3.64 1.49
C ARG A 128 -4.56 4.71 2.48
N TRP A 129 -5.71 5.33 2.27
CA TRP A 129 -6.23 6.37 3.17
C TRP A 129 -7.03 5.72 4.32
N GLY A 130 -7.00 6.38 5.48
CA GLY A 130 -7.62 5.91 6.73
C GLY A 130 -6.61 5.70 7.85
N HIS A 131 -7.12 5.66 9.09
CA HIS A 131 -6.33 5.52 10.32
C HIS A 131 -6.33 4.11 10.92
N SER A 132 -6.94 3.13 10.24
CA SER A 132 -6.90 1.74 10.68
C SER A 132 -5.51 1.13 10.49
N SER A 133 -5.20 0.08 11.24
CA SER A 133 -3.95 -0.65 11.01
C SER A 133 -3.95 -1.38 9.68
N VAL A 134 -5.12 -1.72 9.08
CA VAL A 134 -5.19 -2.19 7.68
C VAL A 134 -4.70 -1.12 6.70
N ALA A 135 -5.12 0.14 6.86
CA ALA A 135 -4.63 1.22 6.02
C ALA A 135 -3.12 1.41 6.21
N ALA A 136 -2.63 1.37 7.45
CA ALA A 136 -1.20 1.44 7.73
C ALA A 136 -0.41 0.27 7.10
N ALA A 137 -0.97 -0.94 7.18
CA ALA A 137 -0.41 -2.15 6.61
C ALA A 137 -0.34 -2.09 5.08
N ARG A 138 -1.39 -1.60 4.41
CA ARG A 138 -1.36 -1.35 2.95
C ARG A 138 -0.27 -0.36 2.54
N ASN A 139 -0.09 0.71 3.32
CA ASN A 139 0.97 1.68 3.07
C ASN A 139 2.36 1.05 3.19
N LEU A 140 2.59 0.22 4.21
CA LEU A 140 3.85 -0.48 4.36
C LEU A 140 4.05 -1.56 3.29
N LEU A 141 3.01 -2.28 2.89
CA LEU A 141 3.09 -3.32 1.86
C LEU A 141 3.46 -2.74 0.48
N ASN A 142 3.07 -1.49 0.22
CA ASN A 142 3.42 -0.74 -1.00
C ASN A 142 4.68 0.13 -0.84
N PHE A 143 5.47 -0.11 0.22
CA PHE A 143 6.75 0.54 0.43
C PHE A 143 7.81 -0.06 -0.50
N ASP A 144 8.55 0.80 -1.18
CA ASP A 144 9.60 0.41 -2.14
C ASP A 144 11.00 0.29 -1.52
N GLY A 145 11.13 0.53 -0.21
CA GLY A 145 12.41 0.53 0.51
C GLY A 145 12.91 1.92 0.84
N ASP A 146 12.40 2.98 0.21
CA ASP A 146 12.90 4.34 0.36
C ASP A 146 11.93 5.24 1.14
N CYS A 147 12.45 5.95 2.14
CA CYS A 147 11.69 6.91 2.92
C CYS A 147 11.01 7.93 1.99
N HIS A 148 9.68 7.98 1.96
CA HIS A 148 8.95 8.94 1.11
C HIS A 148 9.28 10.40 1.43
N GLY A 149 9.74 10.66 2.66
CA GLY A 149 10.15 11.98 3.13
C GLY A 149 11.44 12.47 2.46
N CYS A 150 12.55 11.77 2.71
CA CYS A 150 13.89 12.18 2.29
C CYS A 150 14.50 11.39 1.13
N GLY A 151 13.85 10.32 0.66
CA GLY A 151 14.34 9.43 -0.38
C GLY A 151 15.54 8.57 0.02
N ALA A 152 15.82 8.44 1.32
CA ALA A 152 16.90 7.58 1.81
C ALA A 152 16.36 6.17 2.08
N PRO A 153 17.14 5.11 1.80
CA PRO A 153 16.70 3.74 2.08
C PRO A 153 16.47 3.55 3.58
N ILE A 154 15.44 2.77 3.91
CA ILE A 154 15.17 2.28 5.26
C ILE A 154 15.54 0.81 5.29
N ASP A 155 16.55 0.47 6.07
CA ASP A 155 16.96 -0.93 6.23
C ASP A 155 15.92 -1.69 7.06
N LEU A 156 15.34 -2.72 6.45
CA LEU A 156 14.35 -3.60 7.08
C LEU A 156 14.96 -4.92 7.61
N SER A 157 16.26 -5.13 7.40
CA SER A 157 16.97 -6.36 7.78
C SER A 157 17.49 -6.35 9.22
N GLU A 158 17.48 -5.20 9.89
CA GLU A 158 17.99 -5.03 11.25
C GLU A 158 16.93 -5.31 12.33
N ALA A 159 17.38 -5.62 13.55
CA ALA A 159 16.49 -5.98 14.67
C ALA A 159 15.57 -4.83 15.13
N ASP A 160 15.93 -3.57 14.85
CA ASP A 160 15.17 -2.37 15.17
C ASP A 160 14.38 -1.82 13.96
N ALA A 161 14.32 -2.55 12.84
CA ALA A 161 13.62 -2.14 11.61
C ALA A 161 12.20 -1.61 11.87
N ARG A 162 11.45 -2.27 12.77
CA ARG A 162 10.12 -1.84 13.20
C ARG A 162 10.09 -0.42 13.75
N ASP A 163 11.12 0.01 14.46
CA ASP A 163 11.22 1.34 15.06
C ASP A 163 11.80 2.38 14.11
N LEU A 164 12.49 1.93 13.04
CA LEU A 164 13.03 2.79 12.00
C LEU A 164 11.94 3.24 11.00
N VAL A 165 10.92 2.41 10.79
CA VAL A 165 9.82 2.66 9.85
C VAL A 165 8.58 3.23 10.53
N HIS A 166 8.11 4.39 10.06
CA HIS A 166 6.88 5.02 10.53
C HIS A 166 5.88 5.17 9.41
N ILE A 167 4.64 4.80 9.70
CA ILE A 167 3.53 4.92 8.77
C ILE A 167 2.71 6.15 9.16
N HIS A 168 2.74 7.16 8.30
CA HIS A 168 1.87 8.33 8.38
C HIS A 168 0.52 7.98 7.75
N THR A 169 -0.49 7.81 8.60
CA THR A 169 -1.87 7.59 8.19
C THR A 169 -2.61 8.92 8.11
N VAL A 170 -3.63 8.98 7.26
CA VAL A 170 -4.38 10.21 6.98
C VAL A 170 -5.87 9.92 6.94
N ASP A 171 -6.69 10.96 7.05
CA ASP A 171 -8.14 10.84 6.97
C ASP A 171 -8.55 10.11 5.68
N PRO A 172 -9.61 9.28 5.70
CA PRO A 172 -10.18 8.70 4.49
C PRO A 172 -10.49 9.77 3.43
N LEU A 173 -10.30 9.44 2.15
CA LEU A 173 -10.73 10.33 1.08
C LEU A 173 -12.24 10.58 1.19
N PRO A 174 -12.69 11.84 1.17
CA PRO A 174 -14.11 12.12 1.18
C PRO A 174 -14.74 11.51 -0.08
N ARG A 175 -15.95 10.95 0.08
CA ARG A 175 -16.74 10.61 -1.10
C ARG A 175 -16.97 11.90 -1.88
N TRP A 176 -16.56 11.90 -3.15
CA TRP A 176 -16.81 13.01 -4.04
C TRP A 176 -18.31 13.27 -4.13
N HIS A 177 -18.70 14.54 -4.06
CA HIS A 177 -20.09 14.91 -4.33
C HIS A 177 -20.45 14.40 -5.73
N PRO A 178 -21.56 13.66 -5.87
CA PRO A 178 -21.97 13.21 -7.19
C PRO A 178 -22.19 14.44 -8.07
N ASP A 179 -21.77 14.35 -9.33
CA ASP A 179 -22.22 15.29 -10.35
C ASP A 179 -23.76 15.40 -10.25
N PRO A 180 -24.33 16.61 -10.34
CA PRO A 180 -25.78 16.74 -10.42
C PRO A 180 -26.31 15.82 -11.52
N PRO A 181 -27.35 15.01 -11.25
CA PRO A 181 -27.90 14.09 -12.26
C PRO A 181 -28.44 14.84 -13.48
N ILE A 182 -28.77 16.13 -13.30
CA ILE A 182 -29.14 17.06 -14.36
C ILE A 182 -27.95 17.99 -14.61
N ARG A 183 -27.24 17.76 -15.72
CA ARG A 183 -26.15 18.62 -16.16
C ARG A 183 -26.72 19.87 -16.81
N THR A 184 -26.49 21.03 -16.21
CA THR A 184 -26.66 22.31 -16.90
C THR A 184 -25.43 22.58 -17.77
N PRO A 185 -25.55 23.39 -18.84
CA PRO A 185 -24.40 23.78 -19.67
C PRO A 185 -23.21 24.35 -18.87
N ASP A 186 -23.49 24.95 -17.71
CA ASP A 186 -22.51 25.57 -16.81
C ASP A 186 -22.00 24.65 -15.70
N SER A 187 -22.37 23.37 -15.70
CA SER A 187 -21.91 22.43 -14.66
C SER A 187 -20.38 22.27 -14.70
N PRO A 188 -19.67 22.49 -13.57
CA PRO A 188 -18.22 22.36 -13.54
C PRO A 188 -17.83 20.93 -13.89
N ARG A 189 -17.02 20.77 -14.94
CA ARG A 189 -16.45 19.47 -15.31
C ARG A 189 -15.30 19.20 -14.35
N VAL A 190 -15.40 18.15 -13.53
CA VAL A 190 -14.19 17.53 -12.97
C VAL A 190 -13.44 16.93 -14.17
N ARG A 191 -12.46 17.68 -14.69
CA ARG A 191 -11.63 17.23 -15.81
C ARG A 191 -10.58 16.26 -15.27
N GLY A 192 -10.63 15.02 -15.74
CA GLY A 192 -9.54 14.06 -15.59
C GLY A 192 -9.97 12.74 -14.97
N PRO A 193 -9.10 11.72 -15.04
CA PRO A 193 -9.30 10.43 -14.38
C PRO A 193 -9.36 10.61 -12.85
N PHE A 194 -10.10 9.71 -12.18
CA PHE A 194 -10.41 9.79 -10.73
C PHE A 194 -9.17 10.05 -9.85
N ARG A 195 -8.03 9.43 -10.18
CA ARG A 195 -6.78 9.56 -9.42
C ARG A 195 -6.16 10.97 -9.49
N ALA A 196 -6.28 11.68 -10.62
CA ALA A 196 -5.87 13.08 -10.71
C ALA A 196 -6.74 14.00 -9.82
N ALA A 197 -8.02 13.65 -9.66
CA ALA A 197 -8.89 14.34 -8.72
C ALA A 197 -8.47 14.06 -7.27
N VAL A 198 -8.15 12.82 -6.90
CA VAL A 198 -7.61 12.46 -5.57
C VAL A 198 -6.39 13.30 -5.21
N ARG A 199 -5.41 13.37 -6.11
CA ARG A 199 -4.21 14.20 -5.93
C ARG A 199 -4.53 15.67 -5.68
N SER A 200 -5.54 16.21 -6.34
CA SER A 200 -5.92 17.62 -6.24
C SER A 200 -6.74 17.95 -4.99
N ALA A 201 -7.51 16.97 -4.47
CA ALA A 201 -8.35 17.15 -3.29
C ALA A 201 -7.70 16.74 -1.97
N ALA A 202 -6.59 15.99 -2.03
CA ALA A 202 -5.89 15.51 -0.86
C ALA A 202 -5.35 16.67 0.00
N LYS A 203 -5.84 16.77 1.25
CA LYS A 203 -5.32 17.71 2.26
C LYS A 203 -4.05 17.18 2.95
N ASP A 204 -3.89 15.86 2.92
CA ASP A 204 -2.74 15.13 3.42
C ASP A 204 -2.53 13.87 2.58
N TRP A 205 -1.36 13.23 2.72
CA TRP A 205 -0.96 12.09 1.90
C TRP A 205 -0.38 10.96 2.75
N PRO A 206 -0.86 9.70 2.57
CA PRO A 206 -0.31 8.56 3.29
C PRO A 206 1.18 8.36 2.95
N ALA A 207 2.02 8.04 3.94
CA ALA A 207 3.45 7.88 3.68
C ALA A 207 4.13 6.88 4.62
N VAL A 208 5.23 6.29 4.15
CA VAL A 208 6.16 5.52 4.96
C VAL A 208 7.45 6.33 5.06
N ILE A 209 7.84 6.68 6.28
CA ILE A 209 8.94 7.61 6.56
C ILE A 209 9.90 7.04 7.60
N CYS A 210 11.17 7.40 7.48
CA CYS A 210 12.18 7.03 8.46
C CYS A 210 11.99 7.81 9.76
N ARG A 211 12.56 7.29 10.85
CA ARG A 211 12.62 7.92 12.18
C ARG A 211 13.01 9.41 12.13
N ARG A 212 14.03 9.76 11.35
CA ARG A 212 14.50 11.15 11.20
C ARG A 212 13.45 12.05 10.56
N CYS A 213 12.74 11.58 9.53
CA CYS A 213 11.67 12.34 8.89
C CYS A 213 10.46 12.50 9.80
N ARG A 214 10.10 11.47 10.57
CA ARG A 214 9.07 11.57 11.61
C ARG A 214 9.43 12.65 12.63
N ASP A 215 10.64 12.61 13.16
CA ASP A 215 11.09 13.57 14.17
C ASP A 215 11.12 15.00 13.61
N ARG A 216 11.62 15.20 12.38
CA ARG A 216 11.56 16.50 11.70
C ARG A 216 10.14 16.99 11.46
N MET A 217 9.22 16.10 11.09
CA MET A 217 7.82 16.45 10.87
C MET A 217 7.18 16.93 12.18
N ARG A 218 7.41 16.20 13.28
CA ARG A 218 6.95 16.57 14.63
C ARG A 218 7.56 17.89 15.10
N ASP A 219 8.88 18.01 15.06
CA ASP A 219 9.61 19.15 15.62
C ASP A 219 9.40 20.43 14.80
N GLY A 220 9.13 20.30 13.49
CA GLY A 220 8.69 21.38 12.63
C GLY A 220 7.20 21.73 12.74
N ASN A 221 6.44 21.04 13.61
CA ASN A 221 4.99 21.20 13.80
C ASN A 221 4.17 21.02 12.50
N PHE A 222 4.63 20.16 11.60
CA PHE A 222 3.91 19.80 10.39
C PHE A 222 2.80 18.79 10.73
N ARG A 223 1.56 19.16 10.45
CA ARG A 223 0.39 18.28 10.64
C ARG A 223 0.04 17.44 9.40
N SER A 224 0.59 17.82 8.26
CA SER A 224 0.37 17.18 6.96
C SER A 224 1.70 16.79 6.35
N PHE A 225 1.78 15.58 5.82
CA PHE A 225 2.94 15.10 5.07
C PHE A 225 3.12 15.92 3.78
N ILE A 226 2.03 16.40 3.18
CA ILE A 226 2.10 17.29 2.01
C ILE A 226 2.88 18.55 2.35
N ASP A 227 2.53 19.22 3.45
CA ASP A 227 3.20 20.45 3.87
C ASP A 227 4.67 20.17 4.26
N PHE A 228 4.93 19.05 4.93
CA PHE A 228 6.29 18.60 5.23
C PHE A 228 7.14 18.34 3.96
N LYS A 229 6.53 17.81 2.89
CA LYS A 229 7.21 17.62 1.60
C LYS A 229 7.47 18.95 0.90
N TYR A 230 6.49 19.84 0.85
CA TYR A 230 6.68 21.16 0.23
C TYR A 230 7.74 21.99 0.96
N ALA A 231 7.81 21.92 2.29
CA ALA A 231 8.84 22.61 3.07
C ALA A 231 10.28 22.10 2.84
N GLN A 232 10.45 20.97 2.14
CA GLN A 232 11.76 20.47 1.72
C GLN A 232 12.17 20.96 0.32
N ASN A 233 11.24 21.56 -0.42
CA ASN A 233 11.49 22.11 -1.74
C ASN A 233 11.84 23.60 -1.62
N PRO A 234 12.61 24.17 -2.57
CA PRO A 234 12.97 25.58 -2.53
C PRO A 234 11.75 26.48 -2.73
N ASP A 235 11.77 27.66 -2.11
CA ASP A 235 10.79 28.71 -2.39
C ASP A 235 10.94 29.18 -3.85
N CYS A 236 9.83 29.55 -4.48
CA CYS A 236 9.85 30.03 -5.85
C CYS A 236 10.63 31.35 -5.96
N PRO A 237 11.67 31.46 -6.81
CA PRO A 237 12.46 32.68 -6.93
C PRO A 237 11.69 33.85 -7.54
N GLN A 238 10.59 33.57 -8.26
CA GLN A 238 9.79 34.59 -8.94
C GLN A 238 8.69 35.19 -8.05
N CYS A 239 8.04 34.38 -7.21
CA CYS A 239 6.90 34.82 -6.40
C CYS A 239 7.04 34.62 -4.89
N GLY A 240 8.11 33.96 -4.42
CA GLY A 240 8.31 33.58 -3.02
C GLY A 240 7.34 32.49 -2.53
N GLY A 241 6.57 31.87 -3.42
CA GLY A 241 5.61 30.83 -3.06
C GLY A 241 6.28 29.55 -2.58
N GLN A 242 5.68 28.91 -1.57
CA GLN A 242 6.22 27.70 -0.91
C GLN A 242 5.55 26.39 -1.42
N ARG A 243 4.91 26.44 -2.58
CA ARG A 243 4.24 25.29 -3.23
C ARG A 243 5.02 24.87 -4.47
N THR A 244 6.30 24.59 -4.28
CA THR A 244 7.20 24.15 -5.34
C THR A 244 7.15 22.64 -5.51
N GLN A 245 7.02 22.16 -6.74
CA GLN A 245 7.04 20.75 -7.12
C GLN A 245 8.38 20.38 -7.74
N THR A 246 8.83 19.13 -7.56
CA THR A 246 9.94 18.57 -8.33
C THR A 246 9.42 18.11 -9.69
N ILE A 247 10.08 18.51 -10.77
CA ILE A 247 9.74 18.08 -12.12
C ILE A 247 10.32 16.68 -12.36
N GLN A 248 9.47 15.79 -12.86
CA GLN A 248 9.82 14.45 -13.29
C GLN A 248 9.62 14.35 -14.80
N TYR A 249 10.68 13.94 -15.50
CA TYR A 249 10.69 13.75 -16.94
C TYR A 249 10.63 12.27 -17.31
N GLY A 250 10.24 12.00 -18.55
CA GLY A 250 10.15 10.66 -19.12
C GLY A 250 8.71 10.20 -19.29
N MET A 251 8.52 8.89 -19.44
CA MET A 251 7.22 8.26 -19.54
C MET A 251 6.90 7.56 -18.22
N PRO A 252 6.27 8.24 -17.26
CA PRO A 252 5.94 7.62 -15.98
C PRO A 252 4.93 6.50 -16.17
N ALA A 253 5.16 5.37 -15.50
CA ALA A 253 4.29 4.20 -15.61
C ALA A 253 2.91 4.43 -14.96
N ASP A 254 2.83 5.27 -13.93
CA ASP A 254 1.59 5.65 -13.25
C ASP A 254 1.68 7.08 -12.67
N PRO A 255 1.62 8.12 -13.51
CA PRO A 255 1.68 9.51 -13.05
C PRO A 255 0.51 9.90 -12.15
N GLU A 256 -0.57 9.13 -12.16
CA GLU A 256 -1.79 9.43 -11.42
C GLU A 256 -1.70 9.05 -9.93
N SER A 257 -0.79 8.14 -9.56
CA SER A 257 -0.49 7.82 -8.15
C SER A 257 0.57 8.73 -7.53
N TRP A 258 1.10 9.69 -8.29
CA TRP A 258 2.12 10.61 -7.80
C TRP A 258 1.59 11.56 -6.72
N GLY A 259 2.46 11.82 -5.74
CA GLY A 259 2.18 12.82 -4.71
C GLY A 259 2.05 14.23 -5.30
N PRO A 260 1.31 15.14 -4.63
CA PRO A 260 1.05 16.48 -5.13
C PRO A 260 2.31 17.34 -5.30
N TRP A 261 3.44 16.97 -4.68
CA TRP A 261 4.74 17.63 -4.80
C TRP A 261 5.54 17.27 -6.07
N LEU A 262 4.97 16.49 -7.01
CA LEU A 262 5.64 16.09 -8.26
C LEU A 262 4.96 16.68 -9.50
N HIS A 263 5.71 17.27 -10.43
CA HIS A 263 5.20 17.81 -11.69
C HIS A 263 5.61 16.94 -12.88
N ILE A 264 4.73 16.79 -13.89
CA ILE A 264 5.05 16.04 -15.12
C ILE A 264 5.69 17.01 -16.11
N GLY A 265 7.01 16.92 -16.32
CA GLY A 265 7.76 17.80 -17.21
C GLY A 265 7.65 17.46 -18.70
N GLY A 266 7.08 16.30 -19.03
CA GLY A 266 7.02 15.77 -20.39
C GLY A 266 7.98 14.61 -20.64
N CYS A 267 8.00 14.09 -21.86
CA CYS A 267 8.74 12.87 -22.21
C CYS A 267 10.26 13.07 -22.37
N CYS A 268 10.69 14.27 -22.77
CA CYS A 268 12.09 14.60 -22.98
C CYS A 268 12.61 15.39 -21.76
N PRO A 269 13.75 15.00 -21.15
CA PRO A 269 14.38 15.80 -20.11
C PRO A 269 14.68 17.22 -20.59
N SER A 270 14.43 18.20 -19.72
CA SER A 270 14.94 19.56 -19.85
C SER A 270 15.70 19.97 -18.57
N ASP A 271 16.27 21.17 -18.56
CA ASP A 271 17.16 21.61 -17.49
C ASP A 271 16.41 22.06 -16.22
N GLU A 272 15.10 22.36 -16.33
CA GLU A 272 14.26 22.75 -15.21
C GLU A 272 14.05 21.57 -14.24
N LYS A 273 14.20 21.82 -12.94
CA LYS A 273 13.99 20.82 -11.88
C LYS A 273 12.79 21.14 -11.01
N TRP A 274 12.36 22.39 -10.99
CA TRP A 274 11.34 22.88 -10.10
C TRP A 274 10.22 23.57 -10.86
N TRP A 275 8.99 23.36 -10.38
CA TRP A 275 7.78 24.00 -10.90
C TRP A 275 7.01 24.65 -9.76
N CYS A 276 6.66 25.94 -9.89
CA CYS A 276 5.83 26.62 -8.89
C CYS A 276 4.35 26.48 -9.23
N THR A 277 3.53 25.93 -8.33
CA THR A 277 2.08 25.82 -8.57
C THR A 277 1.31 27.13 -8.39
N VAL A 278 1.99 28.22 -7.99
CA VAL A 278 1.35 29.52 -7.71
C VAL A 278 1.44 30.45 -8.92
N CYS A 279 2.60 30.49 -9.58
CA CYS A 279 2.85 31.38 -10.72
C CYS A 279 3.31 30.65 -11.99
N ASP A 280 3.29 29.32 -11.98
CA ASP A 280 3.67 28.46 -13.11
C ASP A 280 5.12 28.68 -13.62
N HIS A 281 5.99 29.22 -12.76
CA HIS A 281 7.40 29.40 -13.07
C HIS A 281 8.15 28.07 -12.95
N ALA A 282 8.98 27.75 -13.96
CA ALA A 282 9.87 26.61 -13.98
C ALA A 282 11.34 27.06 -13.94
N TRP A 283 12.19 26.40 -13.15
CA TRP A 283 13.62 26.74 -12.99
C TRP A 283 14.47 25.56 -12.51
N TRP A 284 15.79 25.77 -12.40
CA TRP A 284 16.83 24.77 -12.05
C TRP A 284 17.00 24.51 -10.55
#